data_AF-A0A4Q2JT40-F1
#
_entry.id   AF-A0A4Q2JT40-F1
#
_cell.length_a   1.000
_cell.length_b   1.000
_cell.length_c   1.000
_cell.angle_alpha   90.00
_cell.angle_beta   90.00
_cell.angle_gamma   90.00
#
_symmetry.space_group_name_H-M   'P 1'
#
loop_
_entity.id
_entity.type
_entity.pdbx_description
1 polymer ?
#
loop_
_entity_poly.entity_id
_entity_poly.type
_entity_poly.pdbx_seq_one_letter_code
_entity_poly.pdbx_strand_id
1 'polypeptide(L)'
;MYGPADGEPGAAAFEVDLPHSRLLLGITKEAWRGFSGEGSLLGALAGPGAAEHAALVSALLAFEPVIDVDRLRLASGLPTADVESGLAVLAASGRVGWDVHAGAHFHRELPDDPARVARDNPRLAAARRLVAQHLVERGTELGEWLVHAGTRTEPATYTVRGADGGFRCNCTWQLTGGDDRGPCKHVLAVQILMEEIR
;
A
#
# COMPACT_ATOMS: atom_id res chain seq x y z
N MET A 1 -16.72 -17.29 -3.79
CA MET A 1 -15.91 -16.57 -4.81
C MET A 1 -15.73 -15.16 -4.30
N TYR A 2 -14.50 -14.66 -4.29
CA TYR A 2 -14.16 -13.29 -3.93
C TYR A 2 -13.71 -12.56 -5.20
N GLY A 3 -14.08 -11.29 -5.35
CA GLY A 3 -13.74 -10.51 -6.54
C GLY A 3 -14.51 -9.18 -6.58
N PRO A 4 -14.33 -8.39 -7.65
CA PRO A 4 -15.08 -7.16 -7.86
C PRO A 4 -16.59 -7.41 -7.85
N ALA A 5 -17.36 -6.39 -7.45
CA ALA A 5 -18.81 -6.44 -7.56
C ALA A 5 -19.26 -6.58 -9.03
N ASP A 6 -20.36 -7.29 -9.24
CA ASP A 6 -21.19 -7.35 -10.45
C ASP A 6 -20.46 -7.28 -11.80
N GLY A 7 -19.74 -8.35 -12.15
CA GLY A 7 -19.30 -8.60 -13.54
C GLY A 7 -18.13 -7.74 -14.03
N GLU A 8 -17.58 -6.87 -13.19
CA GLU A 8 -16.40 -6.07 -13.53
C GLU A 8 -15.13 -6.94 -13.65
N PRO A 9 -14.32 -6.78 -14.72
CA PRO A 9 -13.10 -7.57 -14.90
C PRO A 9 -12.05 -7.21 -13.85
N GLY A 10 -11.67 -8.17 -13.00
CA GLY A 10 -10.62 -7.97 -11.99
C GLY A 10 -10.01 -9.26 -11.47
N ALA A 11 -9.18 -9.14 -10.43
CA ALA A 11 -8.64 -10.31 -9.75
C ALA A 11 -9.77 -11.04 -8.99
N ALA A 12 -9.86 -12.34 -9.16
CA ALA A 12 -10.83 -13.19 -8.48
C ALA A 12 -10.13 -14.28 -7.68
N ALA A 13 -10.73 -14.67 -6.55
CA ALA A 13 -10.30 -15.82 -5.77
C ALA A 13 -11.44 -16.83 -5.62
N PHE A 14 -11.10 -18.09 -5.90
CA PHE A 14 -12.00 -19.23 -5.81
C PHE A 14 -11.61 -20.05 -4.59
N GLU A 15 -12.59 -20.27 -3.74
CA GLU A 15 -12.45 -21.07 -2.54
C GLU A 15 -13.10 -22.43 -2.77
N VAL A 16 -12.35 -23.49 -2.49
CA VAL A 16 -12.85 -24.86 -2.47
C VAL A 16 -12.70 -25.39 -1.06
N ASP A 17 -13.83 -25.65 -0.40
CA ASP A 17 -13.85 -26.33 0.88
C ASP A 17 -13.53 -27.81 0.68
N LEU A 18 -12.58 -28.30 1.46
CA LEU A 18 -12.17 -29.70 1.54
C LEU A 18 -12.49 -30.22 2.95
N PRO A 19 -12.59 -31.53 3.18
CA PRO A 19 -13.01 -32.08 4.48
C PRO A 19 -12.20 -31.59 5.70
N HIS A 20 -10.91 -31.26 5.51
CA HIS A 20 -9.99 -30.85 6.58
C HIS A 20 -9.17 -29.62 6.24
N SER A 21 -9.49 -28.94 5.15
CA SER A 21 -8.70 -27.81 4.65
C SER A 21 -9.51 -26.97 3.69
N ARG A 22 -8.88 -25.90 3.22
CA ARG A 22 -9.41 -25.05 2.16
C ARG A 22 -8.33 -24.82 1.12
N LEU A 23 -8.72 -24.90 -0.14
CA LEU A 23 -7.87 -24.46 -1.24
C LEU A 23 -8.38 -23.11 -1.75
N LEU A 24 -7.51 -22.11 -1.73
CA LEU A 24 -7.77 -20.80 -2.33
C LEU A 24 -6.97 -20.67 -3.63
N LEU A 25 -7.65 -20.49 -4.75
CA LEU A 25 -7.05 -20.22 -6.06
C LEU A 25 -7.31 -18.77 -6.47
N GLY A 26 -6.27 -17.96 -6.51
CA GLY A 26 -6.31 -16.63 -7.11
C GLY A 26 -6.07 -16.67 -8.62
N ILE A 27 -6.91 -15.98 -9.40
CA ILE A 27 -6.71 -15.69 -10.83
C ILE A 27 -6.72 -14.17 -11.09
N THR A 28 -5.64 -13.63 -11.67
CA THR A 28 -5.56 -12.20 -12.05
C THR A 28 -5.96 -12.00 -13.51
N LYS A 29 -6.35 -10.76 -13.86
CA LYS A 29 -6.75 -10.37 -15.21
C LYS A 29 -5.63 -10.54 -16.25
N GLU A 30 -4.38 -10.25 -15.89
CA GLU A 30 -3.22 -10.40 -16.76
C GLU A 30 -2.07 -11.12 -16.04
N ALA A 31 -1.30 -11.93 -16.77
CA ALA A 31 -0.24 -12.79 -16.21
C ALA A 31 0.88 -12.04 -15.46
N TRP A 32 1.08 -10.75 -15.77
CA TRP A 32 2.06 -9.89 -15.10
C TRP A 32 1.48 -9.10 -13.92
N ARG A 33 0.17 -9.17 -13.66
CA ARG A 33 -0.42 -8.57 -12.46
C ARG A 33 -0.24 -9.51 -11.28
N GLY A 34 0.47 -9.01 -10.26
CA GLY A 34 0.67 -9.73 -9.01
C GLY A 34 -0.63 -9.85 -8.19
N PHE A 35 -0.67 -10.89 -7.35
CA PHE A 35 -1.74 -11.18 -6.40
C PHE A 35 -1.65 -10.41 -5.08
N SER A 36 -0.52 -9.74 -4.85
CA SER A 36 -0.11 -9.30 -3.52
C SER A 36 -0.96 -8.17 -2.94
N GLY A 37 -1.75 -7.47 -3.77
CA GLY A 37 -2.48 -6.27 -3.33
C GLY A 37 -1.55 -5.13 -2.91
N GLU A 38 -0.23 -5.27 -3.05
CA GLU A 38 0.81 -4.30 -2.63
C GLU A 38 0.51 -2.85 -3.00
N GLY A 39 -0.17 -2.63 -4.14
CA GLY A 39 -0.63 -1.30 -4.53
C GLY A 39 -1.49 -0.60 -3.47
N SER A 40 -2.42 -1.31 -2.82
CA SER A 40 -3.27 -0.74 -1.76
C SER A 40 -2.48 -0.41 -0.49
N LEU A 41 -1.40 -1.15 -0.21
CA LEU A 41 -0.54 -0.93 0.95
C LEU A 41 0.34 0.32 0.80
N LEU A 42 0.52 0.87 -0.40
CA LEU A 42 1.45 1.97 -0.67
C LEU A 42 1.19 3.22 0.17
N GLY A 43 -0.08 3.52 0.49
CA GLY A 43 -0.42 4.64 1.38
C GLY A 43 0.13 4.43 2.79
N ALA A 44 -0.15 3.26 3.39
CA ALA A 44 0.32 2.91 4.72
C ALA A 44 1.86 2.78 4.82
N LEU A 45 2.51 2.34 3.73
CA LEU A 45 3.98 2.27 3.59
C LEU A 45 4.63 3.65 3.43
N ALA A 46 3.89 4.63 2.94
CA ALA A 46 4.36 6.00 2.78
C ALA A 46 4.40 6.77 4.10
N GLY A 47 3.63 6.31 5.10
CA GLY A 47 3.55 6.88 6.44
C GLY A 47 4.91 7.06 7.14
N PRO A 48 5.09 8.14 7.92
CA PRO A 48 6.26 8.29 8.77
C PRO A 48 6.31 7.17 9.83
N GLY A 49 7.51 6.70 10.17
CA GLY A 49 7.68 5.69 11.20
C GLY A 49 7.29 4.26 10.80
N ALA A 50 6.84 4.02 9.56
CA ALA A 50 6.33 2.71 9.13
C ALA A 50 7.32 1.55 9.39
N ALA A 51 8.63 1.78 9.21
CA ALA A 51 9.65 0.77 9.46
C ALA A 51 9.83 0.49 10.96
N GLU A 52 9.79 1.51 11.80
CA GLU A 52 9.85 1.44 13.25
C GLU A 52 8.60 0.73 13.81
N HIS A 53 7.42 1.07 13.29
CA HIS A 53 6.17 0.38 13.61
C HIS A 53 6.25 -1.10 13.27
N ALA A 54 6.80 -1.44 12.09
CA ALA A 54 6.99 -2.82 11.66
C ALA A 54 7.92 -3.61 12.59
N ALA A 55 9.01 -3.00 13.04
CA ALA A 55 9.94 -3.62 13.98
C ALA A 55 9.27 -3.93 15.32
N LEU A 56 8.51 -2.98 15.87
CA LEU A 56 7.77 -3.16 17.13
C LEU A 56 6.65 -4.19 16.98
N VAL A 57 5.80 -4.07 15.96
CA VAL A 57 4.70 -5.02 15.70
C VAL A 57 5.25 -6.42 15.46
N SER A 58 6.33 -6.56 14.69
CA SER A 58 6.98 -7.85 14.44
C SER A 58 7.43 -8.53 15.73
N ALA A 59 7.91 -7.78 16.72
CA ALA A 59 8.36 -8.36 17.99
C ALA A 59 7.20 -8.90 18.85
N LEU A 60 5.97 -8.46 18.57
CA LEU A 60 4.75 -8.85 19.28
C LEU A 60 3.94 -9.94 18.56
N LEU A 61 4.31 -10.28 17.32
CA LEU A 61 3.69 -11.38 16.59
C LEU A 61 4.05 -12.71 17.28
N ALA A 62 3.03 -13.55 17.50
CA ALA A 62 3.15 -14.78 18.28
C ALA A 62 2.78 -16.04 17.47
N PHE A 63 3.09 -16.07 16.16
CA PHE A 63 2.70 -17.15 15.24
C PHE A 63 1.20 -17.48 15.27
N GLU A 64 0.37 -16.48 15.57
CA GLU A 64 -1.07 -16.63 15.60
C GLU A 64 -1.62 -16.82 14.17
N PRO A 65 -2.63 -17.70 13.99
CA PRO A 65 -3.25 -17.93 12.70
C PRO A 65 -4.05 -16.71 12.21
N VAL A 66 -4.45 -15.84 13.13
CA VAL A 66 -5.13 -14.57 12.88
C VAL A 66 -4.47 -13.51 13.75
N ILE A 67 -4.00 -12.43 13.14
CA ILE A 67 -3.40 -11.31 13.83
C ILE A 67 -4.51 -10.40 14.37
N ASP A 68 -4.56 -10.28 15.70
CA ASP A 68 -5.47 -9.38 16.40
C ASP A 68 -4.85 -7.98 16.52
N VAL A 69 -5.40 -7.03 15.75
CA VAL A 69 -4.94 -5.63 15.72
C VAL A 69 -5.16 -4.92 17.06
N ASP A 70 -6.26 -5.20 17.76
CA ASP A 70 -6.55 -4.57 19.05
C ASP A 70 -5.62 -5.08 20.15
N ARG A 71 -5.30 -6.38 20.13
CA ARG A 71 -4.27 -6.96 21.00
C ARG A 71 -2.91 -6.30 20.76
N LEU A 72 -2.52 -6.14 19.50
CA LEU A 72 -1.25 -5.50 19.13
C LEU A 72 -1.22 -4.02 19.55
N ARG A 73 -2.32 -3.29 19.37
CA ARG A 73 -2.48 -1.90 19.82
C ARG A 73 -2.26 -1.77 21.32
N LEU A 74 -2.90 -2.64 22.11
CA LEU A 74 -2.76 -2.65 23.57
C LEU A 74 -1.33 -3.03 24.01
N ALA A 75 -0.71 -4.01 23.36
CA ALA A 75 0.63 -4.50 23.72
C ALA A 75 1.76 -3.55 23.30
N SER A 76 1.62 -2.88 22.15
CA SER A 76 2.63 -1.93 21.62
C SER A 76 2.47 -0.51 22.17
N GLY A 77 1.27 -0.14 22.63
CA GLY A 77 0.92 1.23 22.96
C GLY A 77 0.76 2.15 21.74
N LEU A 78 0.85 1.61 20.52
CA LEU A 78 0.66 2.36 19.28
C LEU A 78 -0.84 2.61 19.02
N PRO A 79 -1.21 3.73 18.37
CA PRO A 79 -2.51 3.89 17.70
C PRO A 79 -2.75 2.80 16.65
N THR A 80 -4.03 2.51 16.34
CA THR A 80 -4.41 1.52 15.32
C THR A 80 -3.74 1.76 13.97
N ALA A 81 -3.71 3.01 13.51
CA ALA A 81 -3.11 3.38 12.22
C ALA A 81 -1.62 3.03 12.13
N ASP A 82 -0.89 3.17 13.24
CA ASP A 82 0.55 2.86 13.29
C ASP A 82 0.79 1.36 13.31
N VAL A 83 -0.07 0.59 14.01
CA VAL A 83 -0.07 -0.88 13.93
C VAL A 83 -0.34 -1.34 12.50
N GLU A 84 -1.34 -0.78 11.83
CA GLU A 84 -1.67 -1.08 10.43
C GLU A 84 -0.52 -0.70 9.47
N SER A 85 0.16 0.42 9.72
CA SER A 85 1.37 0.80 8.97
C SER A 85 2.49 -0.24 9.13
N GLY A 86 2.73 -0.72 10.36
CA GLY A 86 3.67 -1.80 10.61
C GLY A 86 3.28 -3.11 9.91
N LEU A 87 2.00 -3.49 9.96
CA LEU A 87 1.48 -4.65 9.24
C LEU A 87 1.60 -4.52 7.72
N ALA A 88 1.43 -3.32 7.17
CA ALA A 88 1.62 -3.07 5.74
C ALA A 88 3.08 -3.31 5.32
N VAL A 89 4.06 -2.89 6.11
CA VAL A 89 5.49 -3.18 5.88
C VAL A 89 5.76 -4.68 5.96
N LEU A 90 5.23 -5.36 6.97
CA LEU A 90 5.40 -6.80 7.14
C LEU A 90 4.71 -7.60 6.03
N ALA A 91 3.57 -7.13 5.53
CA ALA A 91 2.90 -7.72 4.38
C ALA A 91 3.72 -7.53 3.09
N ALA A 92 4.24 -6.31 2.86
CA ALA A 92 5.08 -6.01 1.70
C ALA A 92 6.42 -6.77 1.70
N SER A 93 6.97 -7.09 2.89
CA SER A 93 8.16 -7.95 3.01
C SER A 93 7.82 -9.45 2.96
N GLY A 94 6.54 -9.81 3.01
CA GLY A 94 6.03 -11.18 2.98
C GLY A 94 6.07 -11.91 4.33
N ARG A 95 6.32 -11.18 5.42
CA ARG A 95 6.31 -11.67 6.80
C ARG A 95 4.89 -11.78 7.40
N VAL A 96 3.92 -11.18 6.74
CA VAL A 96 2.50 -11.29 7.05
C VAL A 96 1.75 -11.55 5.75
N GLY A 97 0.72 -12.40 5.79
CA GLY A 97 -0.21 -12.59 4.68
C GLY A 97 -1.58 -12.00 4.99
N TRP A 98 -2.44 -11.89 3.98
CA TRP A 98 -3.85 -11.57 4.13
C TRP A 98 -4.69 -12.80 3.78
N ASP A 99 -5.55 -13.22 4.70
CA ASP A 99 -6.54 -14.29 4.46
C ASP A 99 -7.86 -13.65 4.06
N VAL A 100 -8.26 -13.85 2.81
CA VAL A 100 -9.51 -13.28 2.25
C VAL A 100 -10.77 -13.89 2.85
N HIS A 101 -10.71 -15.11 3.38
CA HIS A 101 -11.83 -15.74 4.05
C HIS A 101 -11.98 -15.22 5.48
N ALA A 102 -10.88 -15.18 6.23
CA ALA A 102 -10.89 -14.66 7.59
C ALA A 102 -11.04 -13.13 7.62
N GLY A 103 -10.74 -12.45 6.51
CA GLY A 103 -10.72 -10.99 6.44
C GLY A 103 -9.67 -10.40 7.36
N ALA A 104 -8.54 -11.08 7.55
CA ALA A 104 -7.54 -10.73 8.54
C ALA A 104 -6.11 -11.08 8.11
N HIS A 105 -5.15 -10.45 8.76
CA HIS A 105 -3.74 -10.75 8.58
C HIS A 105 -3.35 -12.05 9.32
N PHE A 106 -2.36 -12.79 8.81
CA PHE A 106 -1.78 -13.96 9.46
C PHE A 106 -0.25 -13.92 9.43
N HIS A 107 0.41 -14.50 10.43
CA HIS A 107 1.87 -14.52 10.49
C HIS A 107 2.47 -15.54 9.50
N ARG A 108 3.50 -15.14 8.75
CA ARG A 108 4.29 -16.02 7.87
C ARG A 108 5.77 -15.71 8.04
N GLU A 109 6.62 -16.67 8.37
CA GLU A 109 8.06 -16.40 8.31
C GLU A 109 8.63 -16.64 6.92
N LEU A 110 9.10 -15.56 6.30
CA LEU A 110 10.03 -15.57 5.18
C LEU A 110 11.36 -14.95 5.65
N PRO A 111 12.51 -15.32 5.06
CA PRO A 111 13.79 -14.67 5.33
C PRO A 111 13.67 -13.15 5.15
N ASP A 112 14.14 -12.39 6.15
CA ASP A 112 14.02 -10.94 6.17
C ASP A 112 15.08 -10.28 5.27
N ASP A 113 14.64 -9.32 4.45
CA ASP A 113 15.50 -8.44 3.65
C ASP A 113 14.87 -7.04 3.72
N PRO A 114 15.35 -6.15 4.61
CA PRO A 114 14.80 -4.81 4.75
C PRO A 114 14.86 -3.97 3.47
N ALA A 115 15.82 -4.25 2.56
CA ALA A 115 15.92 -3.57 1.28
C ALA A 115 14.84 -4.01 0.28
N ARG A 116 14.17 -5.14 0.54
CA ARG A 116 13.11 -5.71 -0.30
C ARG A 116 11.94 -4.77 -0.49
N VAL A 117 11.47 -4.12 0.58
CA VAL A 117 10.32 -3.20 0.49
C VAL A 117 10.62 -2.05 -0.47
N ALA A 118 11.81 -1.45 -0.38
CA ALA A 118 12.20 -0.37 -1.29
C ALA A 118 12.41 -0.85 -2.74
N ARG A 119 13.02 -2.03 -2.92
CA ARG A 119 13.27 -2.64 -4.23
C ARG A 119 11.97 -3.01 -4.95
N ASP A 120 11.04 -3.64 -4.23
CA ASP A 120 9.82 -4.20 -4.79
C ASP A 120 8.72 -3.11 -4.95
N ASN A 121 8.88 -1.94 -4.31
CA ASN A 121 7.94 -0.79 -4.41
C ASN A 121 8.56 0.44 -5.10
N PRO A 122 8.87 0.38 -6.42
CA PRO A 122 9.54 1.48 -7.13
C PRO A 122 8.72 2.77 -7.20
N ARG A 123 7.38 2.70 -7.09
CA ARG A 123 6.50 3.89 -7.01
C ARG A 123 6.73 4.66 -5.71
N LEU A 124 6.83 3.97 -4.58
CA LEU A 124 7.12 4.58 -3.28
C LEU A 124 8.54 5.17 -3.28
N ALA A 125 9.53 4.44 -3.80
CA ALA A 125 10.88 4.95 -3.94
C ALA A 125 10.95 6.21 -4.82
N ALA A 126 10.18 6.25 -5.92
CA ALA A 126 10.08 7.44 -6.76
C ALA A 126 9.37 8.60 -6.06
N ALA A 127 8.31 8.34 -5.31
CA ALA A 127 7.58 9.35 -4.54
C ALA A 127 8.47 10.03 -3.49
N ARG A 128 9.20 9.24 -2.69
CA ARG A 128 10.17 9.74 -1.71
C ARG A 128 11.25 10.63 -2.36
N ARG A 129 11.73 10.27 -3.56
CA ARG A 129 12.69 11.12 -4.30
C ARG A 129 12.08 12.45 -4.73
N LEU A 130 10.81 12.49 -5.14
CA LEU A 130 10.14 13.74 -5.51
C LEU A 130 10.05 14.71 -4.32
N VAL A 131 9.70 14.20 -3.14
CA VAL A 131 9.62 15.01 -1.91
C VAL A 131 11.01 15.49 -1.49
N ALA A 132 12.01 14.59 -1.44
CA ALA A 132 13.37 14.92 -1.05
C ALA A 132 14.06 15.93 -2.00
N GLN A 133 13.61 16.04 -3.24
CA GLN A 133 14.11 17.01 -4.23
C GLN A 133 13.28 18.30 -4.28
N HIS A 134 12.31 18.47 -3.37
CA HIS A 134 11.40 19.62 -3.33
C HIS A 134 10.63 19.83 -4.65
N LEU A 135 10.25 18.74 -5.33
CA LEU A 135 9.52 18.75 -6.60
C LEU A 135 8.00 18.68 -6.44
N VAL A 136 7.50 18.93 -5.23
CA VAL A 136 6.08 18.98 -4.89
C VAL A 136 5.77 20.36 -4.33
N GLU A 137 4.94 21.11 -5.04
CA GLU A 137 4.56 22.49 -4.69
C GLU A 137 3.05 22.57 -4.47
N ARG A 138 2.60 23.57 -3.70
CA ARG A 138 1.17 23.88 -3.61
C ARG A 138 0.72 24.56 -4.89
N GLY A 139 -0.42 24.13 -5.42
CA GLY A 139 -1.09 24.76 -6.55
C GLY A 139 -1.76 26.08 -6.17
N THR A 140 -2.41 26.67 -7.15
CA THR A 140 -3.13 27.94 -6.99
C THR A 140 -4.48 27.77 -6.30
N GLU A 141 -5.09 26.60 -6.44
CA GLU A 141 -6.37 26.27 -5.80
C GLU A 141 -6.13 25.59 -4.43
N LEU A 142 -7.05 25.80 -3.49
CA LEU A 142 -6.98 25.12 -2.19
C LEU A 142 -7.12 23.61 -2.38
N GLY A 143 -6.20 22.84 -1.79
CA GLY A 143 -6.18 21.38 -1.95
C GLY A 143 -5.65 20.93 -3.31
N GLU A 144 -4.90 21.79 -4.01
CA GLU A 144 -4.16 21.44 -5.22
C GLU A 144 -2.65 21.41 -4.94
N TRP A 145 -1.96 20.47 -5.58
CA TRP A 145 -0.52 20.35 -5.60
C TRP A 145 -0.02 20.15 -7.03
N LEU A 146 1.12 20.75 -7.34
CA LEU A 146 1.86 20.56 -8.57
C LEU A 146 3.05 19.66 -8.28
N VAL A 147 3.17 18.56 -9.04
CA VAL A 147 4.27 17.60 -8.91
C VAL A 147 5.10 17.63 -10.18
N HIS A 148 6.32 18.11 -10.09
CA HIS A 148 7.26 18.18 -11.18
C HIS A 148 8.01 16.85 -11.30
N ALA A 149 7.79 16.13 -12.39
CA ALA A 149 8.39 14.83 -12.64
C ALA A 149 8.81 14.71 -14.11
N GLY A 150 9.26 13.51 -14.52
CA GLY A 150 9.75 13.26 -15.87
C GLY A 150 11.27 13.12 -15.90
N THR A 151 11.85 13.14 -17.10
CA THR A 151 13.30 13.07 -17.30
C THR A 151 13.84 14.47 -17.56
N ARG A 152 15.17 14.64 -17.54
CA ARG A 152 15.79 15.91 -17.94
C ARG A 152 15.45 16.34 -19.36
N THR A 153 15.15 15.40 -20.25
CA THR A 153 14.81 15.65 -21.66
C THR A 153 13.32 15.82 -21.89
N GLU A 154 12.49 15.29 -21.00
CA GLU A 154 11.02 15.37 -21.07
C GLU A 154 10.46 15.69 -19.67
N PRO A 155 10.58 16.95 -19.21
CA PRO A 155 9.97 17.38 -17.96
C PRO A 155 8.44 17.45 -18.12
N ALA A 156 7.72 17.06 -17.08
CA ALA A 156 6.27 17.10 -17.02
C ALA A 156 5.81 17.60 -15.64
N THR A 157 4.74 18.37 -15.62
CA THR A 157 4.07 18.79 -14.38
C THR A 157 2.72 18.11 -14.28
N TYR A 158 2.48 17.44 -13.16
CA TYR A 158 1.22 16.75 -12.88
C TYR A 158 0.48 17.48 -11.78
N THR A 159 -0.84 17.54 -11.91
CA THR A 159 -1.70 18.17 -10.90
C THR A 159 -2.32 17.07 -10.04
N VAL A 160 -2.18 17.21 -8.73
CA VAL A 160 -2.82 16.37 -7.72
C VAL A 160 -3.84 17.22 -6.96
N ARG A 161 -5.06 16.74 -6.83
CA ARG A 161 -6.14 17.43 -6.12
C ARG A 161 -6.69 16.55 -5.00
N GLY A 162 -6.92 17.15 -3.84
CA GLY A 162 -7.71 16.53 -2.77
C GLY A 162 -9.18 16.50 -3.17
N ALA A 163 -9.80 15.32 -3.15
CA ALA A 163 -11.22 15.14 -3.44
C ALA A 163 -11.76 13.98 -2.60
N ASP A 164 -12.95 14.15 -2.00
CA ASP A 164 -13.73 13.08 -1.36
C ASP A 164 -12.95 12.18 -0.40
N GLY A 165 -12.10 12.76 0.45
CA GLY A 165 -11.30 12.02 1.44
C GLY A 165 -10.05 11.33 0.88
N GLY A 166 -9.68 11.57 -0.39
CA GLY A 166 -8.46 11.07 -1.02
C GLY A 166 -7.80 12.08 -1.96
N PHE A 167 -6.84 11.61 -2.75
CA PHE A 167 -6.12 12.42 -3.73
C PHE A 167 -6.25 11.83 -5.13
N ARG A 168 -6.49 12.68 -6.13
CA ARG A 168 -6.52 12.28 -7.54
C ARG A 168 -5.46 13.04 -8.32
N CYS A 169 -4.76 12.32 -9.20
CA CYS A 169 -3.75 12.89 -10.08
C CYS A 169 -4.19 12.83 -11.55
N ASN A 170 -3.81 13.81 -12.36
CA ASN A 170 -4.08 13.83 -13.81
C ASN A 170 -3.12 12.96 -14.65
N CYS A 171 -2.22 12.18 -14.03
CA CYS A 171 -1.30 11.32 -14.75
C CYS A 171 -1.97 10.09 -15.38
N THR A 172 -1.35 9.53 -16.42
CA THR A 172 -1.85 8.35 -17.14
C THR A 172 -2.13 7.15 -16.24
N TRP A 173 -1.34 6.96 -15.16
CA TRP A 173 -1.58 5.87 -14.21
C TRP A 173 -2.99 5.93 -13.61
N GLN A 174 -3.39 7.11 -13.15
CA GLN A 174 -4.71 7.30 -12.55
C GLN A 174 -5.81 7.21 -13.61
N LEU A 175 -5.60 7.86 -14.75
CA LEU A 175 -6.57 7.91 -15.86
C LEU A 175 -6.89 6.53 -16.47
N THR A 176 -5.96 5.59 -16.39
CA THR A 176 -6.11 4.24 -16.99
C THR A 176 -6.52 3.16 -15.97
N GLY A 177 -6.86 3.53 -14.73
CA GLY A 177 -7.31 2.61 -13.68
C GLY A 177 -6.41 2.59 -12.45
N GLY A 178 -6.16 3.76 -11.86
CA GLY A 178 -5.34 3.90 -10.66
C GLY A 178 -6.00 3.38 -9.38
N ASP A 179 -7.33 3.43 -9.29
CA ASP A 179 -8.06 3.09 -8.05
C ASP A 179 -7.88 1.60 -7.69
N ASP A 180 -7.86 0.70 -8.67
CA ASP A 180 -7.60 -0.74 -8.45
C ASP A 180 -6.12 -1.09 -8.25
N ARG A 181 -5.20 -0.21 -8.65
CA ARG A 181 -3.74 -0.48 -8.65
C ARG A 181 -3.00 0.28 -7.55
N GLY A 182 -3.72 1.00 -6.71
CA GLY A 182 -3.18 1.91 -5.72
C GLY A 182 -2.60 3.20 -6.31
N PRO A 183 -2.22 4.14 -5.43
CA PRO A 183 -1.87 5.50 -5.83
C PRO A 183 -0.65 5.56 -6.76
N CYS A 184 -0.64 6.55 -7.65
CA CYS A 184 0.54 6.86 -8.45
C CYS A 184 1.64 7.48 -7.57
N LYS A 185 2.87 7.54 -8.09
CA LYS A 185 4.00 8.18 -7.38
C LYS A 185 3.75 9.65 -7.01
N HIS A 186 2.92 10.38 -7.77
CA HIS A 186 2.62 11.79 -7.52
C HIS A 186 1.65 11.96 -6.35
N VAL A 187 0.59 11.13 -6.30
CA VAL A 187 -0.32 11.08 -5.15
C VAL A 187 0.45 10.70 -3.89
N LEU A 188 1.28 9.66 -3.96
CA LEU A 188 2.14 9.26 -2.84
C LEU A 188 3.07 10.38 -2.37
N ALA A 189 3.66 11.14 -3.30
CA ALA A 189 4.55 12.24 -2.93
C ALA A 189 3.79 13.36 -2.19
N VAL A 190 2.55 13.66 -2.60
CA VAL A 190 1.69 14.62 -1.90
C VAL A 190 1.28 14.10 -0.52
N GLN A 191 0.91 12.82 -0.40
CA GLN A 191 0.57 12.20 0.88
C GLN A 191 1.73 12.28 1.88
N ILE A 192 2.94 11.90 1.45
CA ILE A 192 4.17 12.01 2.26
C ILE A 192 4.39 13.47 2.71
N LEU A 193 4.34 14.43 1.78
CA LEU A 193 4.54 15.84 2.10
C LEU A 193 3.49 16.35 3.11
N MET A 194 2.24 15.93 3.00
CA MET A 194 1.18 16.36 3.91
C MET A 194 1.35 15.79 5.32
N GLU A 195 1.89 14.60 5.44
CA GLU A 195 2.21 14.00 6.74
C GLU A 195 3.46 14.63 7.37
N GLU A 196 4.46 15.04 6.58
CA GLU A 196 5.64 15.77 7.09
C GLU A 196 5.31 17.18 7.63
N ILE A 197 4.22 17.80 7.14
CA ILE A 197 3.77 19.13 7.55
C ILE A 197 2.86 19.07 8.80
N ARG A 198 2.36 17.88 9.16
CA ARG A 198 1.43 17.67 10.27
C ARG A 198 2.14 17.59 11.61
#